data_AF-A0A1B6LXI9-F1
#
_entry.id   AF-A0A1B6LXI9-F1
#
_cell.length_a   1.000
_cell.length_b   1.000
_cell.length_c   1.000
_cell.angle_alpha   90.00
_cell.angle_beta   90.00
_cell.angle_gamma   90.00
#
_symmetry.space_group_name_H-M   'P 1'
#
loop_
_entity.id
_entity.type
_entity.pdbx_description
1 polymer ?
#
loop_
_entity_poly.entity_id
_entity_poly.type
_entity_poly.pdbx_seq_one_letter_code
_entity_poly.pdbx_strand_id
1 'polypeptide(L)'
;ASRLHHACMGECLFSESGLLTSDKKLDRAGVTRVFTSTDKDLGPVVTAAITKCLGSYQNEIDQSLECKSGADEFKKCLTREVFLNCPSAVWTSSSECGSLKTKITNCPQFPVKIKMPGPH
;
A
#
# COMPACT_ATOMS: atom_id res chain seq x y z
N ALA A 1 7.16 13.69 -14.44
CA ALA A 1 5.75 14.12 -14.35
C ALA A 1 4.88 13.13 -13.57
N SER A 2 4.57 11.92 -14.08
CA SER A 2 3.62 11.00 -13.41
C SER A 2 4.05 10.55 -12.00
N ARG A 3 5.34 10.25 -11.76
CA ARG A 3 5.83 9.89 -10.42
C ARG A 3 5.66 11.01 -9.39
N LEU A 4 5.99 12.24 -9.79
CA LEU A 4 5.78 13.44 -8.97
C LEU A 4 4.30 13.61 -8.61
N HIS A 5 3.40 13.50 -9.59
CA HIS A 5 1.96 13.62 -9.35
C HIS A 5 1.46 12.57 -8.35
N HIS A 6 1.89 11.31 -8.46
CA HIS A 6 1.49 10.27 -7.52
C HIS A 6 2.05 10.51 -6.11
N ALA A 7 3.34 10.90 -6.00
CA ALA A 7 3.95 11.21 -4.72
C ALA A 7 3.22 12.37 -4.01
N CYS A 8 2.94 13.46 -4.72
CA CYS A 8 2.23 14.60 -4.15
C CYS A 8 0.75 14.34 -3.86
N MET A 9 0.07 13.58 -4.71
CA MET A 9 -1.31 13.16 -4.43
C MET A 9 -1.38 12.23 -3.21
N GLY A 10 -0.42 11.30 -3.08
CA GLY A 10 -0.30 10.43 -1.90
C GLY A 10 -0.05 11.23 -0.62
N GLU A 11 0.91 12.16 -0.66
CA GLU A 11 1.23 13.05 0.46
C GLU A 11 0.02 13.89 0.88
N CYS A 12 -0.67 14.50 -0.09
CA CYS A 12 -1.87 15.30 0.16
C CYS A 12 -2.96 14.47 0.85
N LEU A 13 -3.34 13.32 0.27
CA LEU A 13 -4.39 12.47 0.84
C LEU A 13 -4.05 11.97 2.26
N PHE A 14 -2.78 11.63 2.50
CA PHE A 14 -2.35 11.16 3.82
C PHE A 14 -2.31 12.30 4.84
N SER A 15 -1.91 13.50 4.42
CA SER A 15 -1.95 14.71 5.26
C SER A 15 -3.38 15.01 5.70
N GLU A 16 -4.32 15.10 4.75
CA GLU A 16 -5.74 15.37 5.02
C GLU A 16 -6.39 14.31 5.91
N SER A 17 -5.91 13.07 5.84
CA SER A 17 -6.42 11.95 6.64
C SER A 17 -5.76 11.82 8.02
N GLY A 18 -4.87 12.73 8.40
CA GLY A 18 -4.12 12.66 9.66
C GLY A 18 -3.19 11.44 9.75
N LEU A 19 -2.71 10.97 8.60
CA LEU A 19 -1.81 9.82 8.47
C LEU A 19 -0.34 10.22 8.36
N LEU A 20 -0.06 11.51 8.37
CA LEU A 20 1.29 12.05 8.43
C LEU A 20 1.53 12.76 9.77
N THR A 21 2.76 12.63 10.27
CA THR A 21 3.31 13.44 11.34
C THR A 21 3.58 14.87 10.86
N SER A 22 3.86 15.80 11.78
CA SER A 22 4.16 17.20 11.44
C SER A 22 5.40 17.37 10.55
N ASP A 23 6.33 16.42 10.57
CA ASP A 23 7.50 16.37 9.68
C ASP A 23 7.24 15.60 8.36
N LYS A 24 5.96 15.41 8.00
CA LYS A 24 5.49 14.78 6.76
C LYS A 24 5.90 13.31 6.60
N LYS A 25 6.21 12.59 7.68
CA LYS A 25 6.44 11.14 7.64
C LYS A 25 5.16 10.38 7.95
N LEU A 26 5.09 9.10 7.61
CA LEU A 26 3.95 8.26 7.96
C LEU A 26 3.79 8.16 9.48
N ASP A 27 2.61 8.52 9.99
CA ASP A 27 2.20 8.16 11.34
C ASP A 27 1.89 6.66 11.37
N ARG A 28 2.81 5.87 11.92
CA ARG A 28 2.69 4.40 12.00
C ARG A 28 1.42 3.97 12.72
N ALA A 29 1.01 4.69 13.78
CA ALA A 29 -0.17 4.34 14.56
C ALA A 29 -1.45 4.69 13.78
N GLY A 30 -1.52 5.90 13.22
CA GLY A 30 -2.63 6.33 12.37
C GLY A 30 -2.81 5.44 11.14
N VAL A 31 -1.72 5.11 10.45
CA VAL A 31 -1.72 4.22 9.28
C VAL A 31 -2.19 2.83 9.66
N THR A 32 -1.65 2.24 10.73
CA THR A 32 -2.09 0.90 11.18
C THR A 32 -3.59 0.91 11.48
N ARG A 33 -4.05 1.91 12.24
CA ARG A 33 -5.48 2.05 12.59
C ARG A 33 -6.39 2.13 11.36
N VAL A 34 -6.00 2.89 10.32
CA VAL A 34 -6.84 3.11 9.13
C VAL A 34 -6.81 1.92 8.17
N PHE A 35 -5.67 1.27 8.00
CA PHE A 35 -5.52 0.23 6.98
C PHE A 35 -5.79 -1.18 7.49
N THR A 36 -5.79 -1.44 8.80
CA THR A 36 -6.12 -2.78 9.33
C THR A 36 -7.54 -3.18 8.93
N SER A 37 -7.70 -4.46 8.55
CA SER A 37 -9.00 -5.05 8.24
C SER A 37 -9.54 -5.84 9.43
N THR A 38 -10.85 -5.73 9.67
CA THR A 38 -11.58 -6.57 10.65
C THR A 38 -12.06 -7.89 10.07
N ASP A 39 -11.88 -8.11 8.76
CA ASP A 39 -12.19 -9.38 8.13
C ASP A 39 -11.28 -10.48 8.66
N LYS A 40 -11.86 -11.63 9.02
CA LYS A 40 -11.13 -12.72 9.70
C LYS A 40 -10.04 -13.35 8.82
N ASP A 41 -10.21 -13.35 7.50
CA ASP A 41 -9.29 -13.99 6.57
C ASP A 41 -8.25 -12.97 6.07
N LEU A 42 -8.65 -11.74 5.79
CA LEU A 42 -7.78 -10.66 5.32
C LEU A 42 -7.01 -9.95 6.45
N GLY A 43 -7.58 -9.85 7.65
CA GLY A 43 -7.00 -9.13 8.79
C GLY A 43 -5.54 -9.50 9.07
N PRO A 44 -5.19 -10.80 9.20
CA PRO A 44 -3.81 -11.25 9.37
C PRO A 44 -2.89 -10.85 8.21
N VAL A 45 -3.35 -11.02 6.96
CA VAL A 45 -2.58 -10.68 5.75
C VAL A 45 -2.30 -9.19 5.67
N VAL A 46 -3.32 -8.37 5.91
CA VAL A 46 -3.20 -6.90 5.90
C VAL A 46 -2.28 -6.44 7.02
N THR A 47 -2.37 -7.00 8.22
CA THR A 47 -1.51 -6.65 9.36
C THR A 47 -0.04 -6.97 9.09
N ALA A 48 0.24 -8.15 8.52
CA ALA A 48 1.58 -8.54 8.11
C ALA A 48 2.14 -7.61 7.02
N ALA A 49 1.30 -7.25 6.04
CA ALA A 49 1.66 -6.34 4.96
C ALA A 49 1.94 -4.91 5.48
N ILE A 50 1.11 -4.37 6.38
CA ILE A 50 1.34 -3.06 7.03
C ILE A 50 2.70 -3.06 7.73
N THR A 51 2.97 -4.09 8.53
CA THR A 51 4.23 -4.22 9.28
C THR A 51 5.44 -4.22 8.34
N LYS A 52 5.39 -5.04 7.29
CA LYS A 52 6.44 -5.11 6.28
C LYS A 52 6.64 -3.77 5.58
N CYS A 53 5.57 -3.15 5.10
CA CYS A 53 5.65 -1.94 4.31
C CYS A 53 6.05 -0.71 5.12
N LEU A 54 5.61 -0.59 6.38
CA LEU A 54 6.12 0.44 7.31
C LEU A 54 7.59 0.24 7.67
N GLY A 55 8.14 -0.95 7.46
CA GLY A 55 9.56 -1.26 7.66
C GLY A 55 10.45 -0.95 6.46
N SER A 56 9.89 -0.76 5.26
CA SER A 56 10.68 -0.66 4.03
C SER A 56 10.36 0.54 3.13
N TYR A 57 9.23 1.25 3.34
CA TYR A 57 8.78 2.27 2.40
C TYR A 57 9.80 3.40 2.16
N GLN A 58 10.59 3.76 3.18
CA GLN A 58 11.58 4.84 3.07
C GLN A 58 12.64 4.57 2.00
N ASN A 59 12.95 3.28 1.76
CA ASN A 59 13.98 2.88 0.79
C ASN A 59 13.55 3.13 -0.67
N GLU A 60 12.23 3.25 -0.90
CA GLU A 60 11.65 3.42 -2.23
C GLU A 60 11.34 4.90 -2.55
N ILE A 61 11.53 5.81 -1.58
CA ILE A 61 11.23 7.24 -1.77
C ILE A 61 12.25 7.86 -2.71
N ASP A 62 11.77 8.39 -3.83
CA ASP A 62 12.58 9.17 -4.75
C ASP A 62 12.92 10.55 -4.15
N GLN A 63 14.15 10.68 -3.65
CA GLN A 63 14.64 11.89 -3.00
C GLN A 63 14.77 13.10 -3.94
N SER A 64 14.62 12.91 -5.26
CA SER A 64 14.64 14.01 -6.25
C SER A 64 13.29 14.73 -6.40
N LEU A 65 12.19 14.15 -5.89
CA LEU A 65 10.85 14.72 -6.00
C LEU A 65 10.58 15.79 -4.95
N GLU A 66 9.59 16.65 -5.17
CA GLU A 66 9.18 17.66 -4.19
C GLU A 66 8.48 17.02 -2.97
N CYS A 67 7.50 16.16 -3.22
CA CYS A 67 6.75 15.44 -2.19
C CYS A 67 7.46 14.13 -1.85
N LYS A 68 7.75 13.94 -0.56
CA LYS A 68 8.67 12.91 -0.05
C LYS A 68 8.13 12.17 1.17
N SER A 69 6.84 12.27 1.46
CA SER A 69 6.24 11.58 2.61
C SER A 69 6.37 10.05 2.57
N GLY A 70 6.51 9.47 1.37
CA GLY A 70 6.53 8.02 1.18
C GLY A 70 5.14 7.36 1.20
N ALA A 71 4.07 8.17 1.15
CA ALA A 71 2.69 7.67 1.17
C ALA A 71 2.36 6.80 -0.05
N ASP A 72 2.81 7.19 -1.25
CA ASP A 72 2.59 6.42 -2.48
C ASP A 72 3.38 5.11 -2.47
N GLU A 73 4.62 5.14 -2.00
CA GLU A 73 5.50 3.98 -1.81
C GLU A 73 4.90 2.96 -0.84
N PHE A 74 4.44 3.44 0.33
CA PHE A 74 3.74 2.59 1.29
C PHE A 74 2.48 1.96 0.70
N LYS A 75 1.62 2.75 0.03
CA LYS A 75 0.40 2.22 -0.59
C LYS A 75 0.69 1.16 -1.63
N LYS A 76 1.68 1.37 -2.51
CA LYS A 76 2.09 0.40 -3.53
C LYS A 76 2.59 -0.90 -2.89
N CYS A 77 3.41 -0.78 -1.85
CA CYS A 77 3.86 -1.95 -1.10
C CYS A 77 2.66 -2.70 -0.51
N LEU A 78 1.77 -1.99 0.19
CA LEU A 78 0.65 -2.58 0.88
C LEU A 78 -0.32 -3.29 -0.08
N THR A 79 -0.71 -2.64 -1.19
CA THR A 79 -1.62 -3.27 -2.17
C THR A 79 -1.01 -4.52 -2.79
N ARG A 80 0.29 -4.49 -3.08
CA ARG A 80 1.02 -5.61 -3.68
C ARG A 80 1.12 -6.78 -2.72
N GLU A 81 1.51 -6.55 -1.48
CA GLU A 81 1.63 -7.60 -0.46
C GLU A 81 0.29 -8.26 -0.16
N VAL A 82 -0.78 -7.46 -0.02
CA VAL A 82 -2.14 -7.99 0.20
C VAL A 82 -2.61 -8.84 -0.98
N PHE A 83 -2.36 -8.39 -2.22
CA PHE A 83 -2.76 -9.15 -3.41
C PHE A 83 -2.01 -10.49 -3.54
N LEU A 84 -0.68 -10.46 -3.37
CA LEU A 84 0.15 -11.66 -3.52
C LEU A 84 -0.13 -12.70 -2.43
N ASN A 85 -0.50 -12.24 -1.24
CA ASN A 85 -0.83 -13.10 -0.09
C ASN A 85 -2.33 -13.25 0.14
N CYS A 86 -3.17 -12.90 -0.84
CA CYS A 86 -4.62 -13.00 -0.72
C CYS A 86 -5.05 -14.43 -0.34
N PRO A 87 -5.76 -14.63 0.79
CA PRO A 87 -6.18 -15.95 1.26
C PRO A 87 -7.10 -16.65 0.27
N SER A 88 -7.03 -17.98 0.21
CA SER A 88 -7.91 -18.79 -0.65
C SER A 88 -9.40 -18.57 -0.36
N ALA A 89 -9.76 -18.28 0.90
CA ALA A 89 -11.14 -18.02 1.33
C ALA A 89 -11.81 -16.83 0.62
N VAL A 90 -11.02 -15.84 0.19
CA VAL A 90 -11.50 -14.62 -0.49
C VAL A 90 -10.89 -14.44 -1.88
N TRP A 91 -10.11 -15.42 -2.34
CA TRP A 91 -9.49 -15.43 -3.65
C TRP A 91 -10.48 -15.84 -4.73
N THR A 92 -10.53 -15.10 -5.82
CA THR A 92 -11.28 -15.50 -7.01
C THR A 92 -10.47 -16.53 -7.79
N SER A 93 -10.90 -17.80 -7.74
CA SER A 93 -10.24 -18.89 -8.47
C SER A 93 -10.59 -18.86 -9.96
N SER A 94 -9.86 -18.06 -10.73
CA SER A 94 -9.96 -18.01 -12.20
C SER A 94 -8.58 -18.04 -12.87
N SER A 95 -8.55 -18.39 -14.17
CA SER A 95 -7.33 -18.38 -14.97
C SER A 95 -6.74 -16.97 -15.08
N GLU A 96 -7.59 -15.95 -15.16
CA GLU A 96 -7.22 -14.53 -15.23
C GLU A 96 -6.57 -14.07 -13.92
N CYS A 97 -7.17 -14.39 -12.78
CA CYS A 97 -6.60 -14.05 -11.47
C CYS A 97 -5.27 -14.77 -11.23
N GLY A 98 -5.16 -16.05 -11.61
CA GLY A 98 -3.90 -16.80 -11.55
C GLY A 98 -2.80 -16.19 -12.43
N SER A 99 -3.13 -15.87 -13.68
CA SER A 99 -2.21 -15.23 -14.62
C SER A 99 -1.75 -13.85 -14.13
N LEU A 100 -2.68 -13.07 -13.57
CA LEU A 100 -2.36 -11.76 -12.99
C LEU A 100 -1.42 -11.89 -11.79
N LYS A 101 -1.65 -12.88 -10.91
CA LYS A 101 -0.75 -13.17 -9.78
C LYS A 101 0.66 -13.52 -10.26
N THR A 102 0.80 -14.40 -11.25
CA THR A 102 2.09 -14.73 -11.85
C THR A 102 2.76 -13.49 -12.45
N LYS A 103 2.02 -12.65 -13.18
CA LYS A 103 2.54 -11.41 -13.76
C LYS A 103 3.05 -10.45 -12.69
N ILE A 104 2.27 -10.25 -11.62
CA ILE A 104 2.67 -9.38 -10.51
C ILE A 104 3.94 -9.93 -9.86
N THR A 105 4.01 -11.22 -9.55
CA THR A 105 5.21 -11.86 -8.99
C THR A 105 6.45 -11.60 -9.84
N ASN A 106 6.35 -11.79 -11.17
CA ASN A 106 7.48 -11.66 -12.09
C ASN A 106 7.81 -10.20 -12.46
N CYS A 107 6.91 -9.25 -12.19
CA CYS A 107 7.10 -7.83 -12.49
C CYS A 107 6.95 -7.00 -11.21
N PRO A 108 8.04 -6.74 -10.46
CA PRO A 108 8.02 -5.97 -9.21
C PRO A 108 7.38 -4.58 -9.33
N GLN A 109 7.54 -3.94 -10.49
CA GLN A 109 7.03 -2.60 -10.79
C GLN A 109 5.60 -2.60 -11.37
N PHE A 110 4.95 -3.77 -11.51
CA PHE A 110 3.59 -3.84 -12.03
C PHE A 110 2.61 -3.18 -11.03
N PRO A 111 1.80 -2.20 -11.46
CA PRO A 111 0.90 -1.51 -10.56
C PRO A 111 -0.26 -2.42 -10.13
N VAL A 112 -0.43 -2.59 -8.81
CA VAL A 112 -1.54 -3.35 -8.23
C VAL A 112 -2.60 -2.37 -7.75
N LYS A 113 -3.76 -2.39 -8.43
CA LYS A 113 -4.91 -1.54 -8.10
C LYS A 113 -6.00 -2.38 -7.43
N ILE A 114 -5.91 -2.53 -6.11
CA ILE A 114 -7.00 -3.05 -5.28
C ILE A 114 -7.63 -1.91 -4.49
N LYS A 115 -8.94 -1.99 -4.26
CA LYS A 115 -9.65 -1.06 -3.38
C LYS A 115 -9.32 -1.49 -1.94
N MET A 116 -8.32 -0.87 -1.33
CA MET A 116 -8.10 -1.02 0.12
C MET A 116 -9.13 -0.19 0.88
N PRO A 117 -9.50 -0.59 2.11
CA PRO A 117 -10.20 0.30 3.02
C PRO A 117 -9.41 1.61 3.09
N GLY A 118 -10.07 2.71 2.74
CA GLY A 118 -9.53 4.05 2.91
C GLY A 118 -9.95 4.60 4.27
N PRO A 119 -9.34 5.70 4.74
CA PRO A 119 -9.88 6.46 5.85
C PRO A 119 -11.33 6.86 5.50
N HIS A 120 -12.27 6.44 6.36
CA HIS A 120 -13.65 6.91 6.37
C HIS A 120 -13.76 8.14 7.26
#